data_AF-X0SNN9-F1
#
_entry.id   AF-X0SNN9-F1
#
_cell.length_a   1.000
_cell.length_b   1.000
_cell.length_c   1.000
_cell.angle_alpha   90.00
_cell.angle_beta   90.00
_cell.angle_gamma   90.00
#
_symmetry.space_group_name_H-M   'P 1'
#
loop_
_entity.id
_entity.type
_entity.pdbx_description
1 polymer ?
#
loop_
_entity_poly.entity_id
_entity_poly.type
_entity_poly.pdbx_seq_one_letter_code
_entity_poly.pdbx_strand_id
1 'polypeptide(L)'
;YLLFLYVKPIGLFPSILIGLIGGGYFLYFQTKLVKLTSGTVHSRLLMTLIGEVTFIIGMFLGSGLPNISVLFDVREILYFIGIYVVNLGLLAIFYGTFKFPGVLEFNWKNNLLKLYVIDTRNLYELYSYDFNKIRNLTGDYNNKKNKPINSIGVVGISDVFDEITKTYQNRVKVIKYGNFTILLEYEKDLKSQFLFVLFVDNNMKSLQLFLKKVKTQFLKSYGGLLANFDIVDKFRKSIFSGFDVILHNILD
;
A
#
# COMPACT_ATOMS: atom_id res chain seq x y z
N TYR A 1 -45.49 26.08 -17.84
CA TYR A 1 -44.48 26.97 -17.21
C TYR A 1 -44.46 26.88 -15.68
N LEU A 2 -45.60 27.01 -14.97
CA LEU A 2 -45.68 26.83 -13.50
C LEU A 2 -45.17 25.47 -12.99
N LEU A 3 -45.42 24.38 -13.72
CA LEU A 3 -44.93 23.04 -13.37
C LEU A 3 -43.39 22.90 -13.51
N PHE A 4 -42.77 23.63 -14.44
CA PHE A 4 -41.31 23.60 -14.65
C PHE A 4 -40.56 24.39 -13.57
N LEU A 5 -41.22 25.39 -12.96
CA LEU A 5 -40.71 26.16 -11.82
C LEU A 5 -40.78 25.38 -10.49
N TYR A 6 -41.71 24.42 -10.35
CA TYR A 6 -41.84 23.59 -9.14
C TYR A 6 -41.00 22.29 -9.19
N VAL A 7 -40.79 21.70 -10.36
CA VAL A 7 -40.02 20.45 -10.49
C VAL A 7 -38.52 20.66 -10.25
N LYS A 8 -37.96 21.81 -10.65
CA LYS A 8 -36.54 22.16 -10.39
C LYS A 8 -36.16 22.23 -8.90
N PRO A 9 -36.88 22.96 -8.03
CA PRO A 9 -36.52 23.04 -6.61
C PRO A 9 -36.72 21.73 -5.85
N ILE A 10 -37.72 20.91 -6.22
CA ILE A 10 -37.99 19.62 -5.56
C ILE A 10 -36.89 18.59 -5.82
N GLY A 11 -36.27 18.59 -7.01
CA GLY A 11 -35.10 17.75 -7.31
C GLY A 11 -33.78 18.28 -6.75
N LEU A 12 -33.64 19.61 -6.66
CA LEU A 12 -32.43 20.26 -6.12
C LEU A 12 -32.26 20.03 -4.62
N PHE A 13 -33.35 20.06 -3.85
CA PHE A 13 -33.31 19.90 -2.41
C PHE A 13 -32.67 18.57 -1.94
N PRO A 14 -33.09 17.38 -2.41
CA PRO A 14 -32.45 16.12 -2.03
C PRO A 14 -31.01 16.02 -2.52
N SER A 15 -30.66 16.56 -3.71
CA SER A 15 -29.27 16.57 -4.19
C SER A 15 -28.36 17.43 -3.31
N ILE A 16 -28.81 18.60 -2.87
CA ILE A 16 -28.07 19.47 -1.94
C ILE A 16 -27.92 18.78 -0.58
N LEU A 17 -29.00 18.16 -0.08
CA LEU A 17 -28.98 17.45 1.20
C LEU A 17 -28.00 16.26 1.18
N ILE A 18 -28.03 15.45 0.11
CA ILE A 18 -27.08 14.34 -0.10
C ILE A 18 -25.65 14.88 -0.23
N GLY A 19 -25.45 15.99 -0.95
CA GLY A 19 -24.15 16.65 -1.07
C GLY A 19 -23.60 17.13 0.27
N LEU A 20 -24.44 17.72 1.13
CA LEU A 20 -24.04 18.18 2.46
C LEU A 20 -23.74 17.03 3.42
N ILE A 21 -24.58 15.99 3.44
CA ILE A 21 -24.37 14.81 4.28
C ILE A 21 -23.12 14.04 3.82
N GLY A 22 -23.01 13.78 2.52
CA GLY A 22 -21.88 13.08 1.91
C GLY A 22 -20.57 13.85 2.06
N GLY A 23 -20.59 15.16 1.77
CA GLY A 23 -19.43 16.03 1.93
C GLY A 23 -19.02 16.18 3.40
N GLY A 24 -19.98 16.34 4.31
CA GLY A 24 -19.73 16.40 5.74
C GLY A 24 -19.12 15.10 6.28
N TYR A 25 -19.65 13.94 5.86
CA TYR A 25 -19.09 12.64 6.24
C TYR A 25 -17.68 12.44 5.66
N PHE A 26 -17.46 12.84 4.41
CA PHE A 26 -16.16 12.76 3.76
C PHE A 26 -15.10 13.60 4.51
N LEU A 27 -15.41 14.86 4.83
CA LEU A 27 -14.53 15.74 5.62
C LEU A 27 -14.30 15.19 7.03
N TYR A 28 -15.32 14.64 7.68
CA TYR A 28 -15.18 13.99 8.98
C TYR A 28 -14.20 12.80 8.92
N PHE A 29 -14.38 11.92 7.93
CA PHE A 29 -13.53 10.76 7.72
C PHE A 29 -12.07 11.17 7.45
N GLN A 30 -11.86 12.17 6.59
CA GLN A 30 -10.54 12.67 6.25
C GLN A 30 -9.86 13.35 7.45
N THR A 31 -10.61 14.13 8.25
CA THR A 31 -10.11 14.72 9.50
C THR A 31 -9.69 13.63 10.50
N LYS A 32 -10.46 12.53 10.59
CA LYS A 32 -10.10 11.39 11.42
C LYS A 32 -8.82 10.70 10.93
N LEU A 33 -8.64 10.55 9.62
CA LEU A 33 -7.40 10.03 9.05
C LEU A 33 -6.19 10.93 9.35
N VAL A 34 -6.34 12.25 9.25
CA VAL A 34 -5.28 13.21 9.63
C VAL A 34 -4.88 13.01 11.09
N LYS A 35 -5.84 12.88 12.02
CA LYS A 35 -5.55 12.67 13.46
C LYS A 35 -4.86 11.34 13.77
N LEU A 36 -5.11 10.31 12.98
CA LEU A 36 -4.56 8.96 13.18
C LEU A 36 -3.21 8.74 12.49
N THR A 37 -2.78 9.68 11.66
CA THR A 37 -1.52 9.58 10.89
C THR A 37 -0.47 10.51 11.47
N SER A 38 0.80 10.15 11.28
CA SER A 38 1.96 10.92 11.74
C SER A 38 3.00 11.10 10.64
N GLY A 39 3.93 12.04 10.84
CA GLY A 39 5.05 12.30 9.93
C GLY A 39 4.64 12.89 8.58
N THR A 40 5.29 12.42 7.51
CA THR A 40 5.08 12.93 6.14
C THR A 40 3.67 12.65 5.62
N VAL A 41 3.02 11.58 6.10
CA VAL A 41 1.63 11.23 5.75
C VAL A 41 0.65 12.26 6.32
N HIS A 42 0.85 12.64 7.59
CA HIS A 42 0.03 13.62 8.28
C HIS A 42 0.06 14.98 7.57
N SER A 43 1.25 15.50 7.29
CA SER A 43 1.42 16.78 6.59
C SER A 43 0.75 16.79 5.21
N ARG A 44 0.81 15.67 4.48
CA ARG A 44 0.17 15.53 3.16
C ARG A 44 -1.34 15.45 3.23
N LEU A 45 -1.88 14.62 4.13
CA LEU A 45 -3.34 14.57 4.36
C LEU A 45 -3.88 15.92 4.81
N LEU A 46 -3.16 16.62 5.67
CA LEU A 46 -3.52 17.96 6.12
C LEU A 46 -3.52 18.95 4.96
N MET A 47 -2.53 18.88 4.05
CA MET A 47 -2.47 19.72 2.86
C MET A 47 -3.62 19.44 1.88
N THR A 48 -3.99 18.16 1.69
CA THR A 48 -5.18 17.79 0.91
C THR A 48 -6.46 18.34 1.55
N LEU A 49 -6.61 18.21 2.88
CA LEU A 49 -7.78 18.71 3.60
C LEU A 49 -7.89 20.25 3.55
N ILE A 50 -6.76 20.97 3.69
CA ILE A 50 -6.72 22.42 3.50
C ILE A 50 -7.11 22.78 2.06
N GLY A 51 -6.59 22.04 1.08
CA GLY A 51 -6.92 22.24 -0.33
C GLY A 51 -8.41 22.05 -0.63
N GLU A 52 -9.04 21.03 -0.06
CA GLU A 52 -10.48 20.76 -0.19
C GLU A 52 -11.34 21.84 0.46
N VAL A 53 -11.00 22.27 1.68
CA VAL A 53 -11.72 23.37 2.34
C VAL A 53 -11.58 24.66 1.53
N THR A 54 -10.38 24.95 1.03
CA THR A 54 -10.11 26.11 0.16
C THR A 54 -10.90 26.02 -1.14
N PHE A 55 -10.96 24.84 -1.76
CA PHE A 55 -11.76 24.58 -2.96
C PHE A 55 -13.25 24.83 -2.72
N ILE A 56 -13.81 24.32 -1.60
CA ILE A 56 -15.21 24.53 -1.24
C ILE A 56 -15.50 26.02 -1.02
N ILE A 57 -14.64 26.73 -0.28
CA ILE A 57 -14.77 28.19 -0.08
C ILE A 57 -14.73 28.92 -1.43
N GLY A 58 -13.80 28.57 -2.31
CA GLY A 58 -13.69 29.15 -3.64
C GLY A 58 -14.95 28.90 -4.50
N MET A 59 -15.52 27.69 -4.42
CA MET A 59 -16.77 27.34 -5.11
C MET A 59 -17.96 28.15 -4.56
N PHE A 60 -18.04 28.38 -3.25
CA PHE A 60 -19.06 29.25 -2.66
C PHE A 60 -18.93 30.71 -3.11
N LEU A 61 -17.69 31.23 -3.20
CA LEU A 61 -17.43 32.59 -3.69
C LEU A 61 -17.73 32.71 -5.20
N GLY A 62 -17.34 31.71 -5.99
CA GLY A 62 -17.46 31.70 -7.46
C GLY A 62 -18.81 31.25 -8.01
N SER A 63 -19.64 30.55 -7.24
CA SER A 63 -20.99 30.15 -7.67
C SER A 63 -21.98 31.31 -7.77
N GLY A 64 -21.58 32.49 -7.28
CA GLY A 64 -22.44 33.66 -7.19
C GLY A 64 -23.48 33.46 -6.10
N LEU A 65 -23.33 34.18 -4.98
CA LEU A 65 -24.38 34.27 -3.97
C LEU A 65 -25.73 34.59 -4.67
N PRO A 66 -26.86 34.06 -4.17
CA PRO A 66 -28.18 34.38 -4.71
C PRO A 66 -28.35 35.90 -4.81
N ASN A 67 -29.14 36.39 -5.77
CA ASN A 67 -29.40 37.81 -6.10
C ASN A 67 -29.81 38.64 -4.87
N ILE A 68 -28.84 38.93 -4.00
CA ILE A 68 -28.94 39.84 -2.88
C ILE A 68 -28.57 41.18 -3.50
N SER A 69 -29.58 42.04 -3.67
CA SER A 69 -29.47 43.35 -4.31
C SER A 69 -28.33 44.22 -3.74
N VAL A 70 -27.93 43.98 -2.49
CA VAL A 70 -26.89 44.72 -1.77
C VAL A 70 -25.46 44.39 -2.24
N LEU A 71 -25.24 43.27 -2.94
CA LEU A 71 -23.89 42.80 -3.32
C LEU A 71 -23.57 42.92 -4.82
N PHE A 72 -24.40 43.63 -5.60
CA PHE A 72 -24.24 43.70 -7.06
C PHE A 72 -22.84 44.17 -7.50
N ASP A 73 -22.31 45.23 -6.87
CA ASP A 73 -21.02 45.82 -7.23
C ASP A 73 -19.81 44.95 -6.82
N VAL A 74 -19.96 44.11 -5.79
CA VAL A 74 -18.87 43.28 -5.26
C VAL A 74 -18.90 41.87 -5.86
N ARG A 75 -20.00 41.50 -6.54
CA ARG A 75 -20.23 40.15 -7.06
C ARG A 75 -19.19 39.73 -8.08
N GLU A 76 -18.82 40.61 -9.02
CA GLU A 76 -17.81 40.32 -10.03
C GLU A 76 -16.43 40.12 -9.38
N ILE A 77 -16.10 40.95 -8.38
CA ILE A 77 -14.86 40.83 -7.60
C ILE A 77 -14.81 39.50 -6.85
N LEU A 78 -15.88 39.12 -6.16
CA LEU A 78 -15.98 37.83 -5.46
C LEU A 78 -15.91 36.64 -6.41
N TYR A 79 -16.46 36.76 -7.63
CA TYR A 79 -16.36 35.75 -8.66
C TYR A 79 -14.90 35.52 -9.10
N PHE A 80 -14.18 36.60 -9.41
CA PHE A 80 -12.76 36.51 -9.76
C PHE A 80 -11.92 35.94 -8.62
N ILE A 81 -12.12 36.42 -7.39
CA ILE A 81 -11.45 35.89 -6.20
C ILE A 81 -11.76 34.38 -6.05
N GLY A 82 -13.03 34.00 -6.22
CA GLY A 82 -13.48 32.60 -6.15
C GLY A 82 -12.72 31.71 -7.12
N ILE A 83 -12.55 32.13 -8.38
CA ILE A 83 -11.77 31.37 -9.38
C ILE A 83 -10.32 31.16 -8.92
N TYR A 84 -9.65 32.19 -8.41
CA TYR A 84 -8.27 32.04 -7.92
C TYR A 84 -8.19 31.12 -6.71
N VAL A 85 -9.13 31.24 -5.77
CA VAL A 85 -9.21 30.38 -4.58
C VAL A 85 -9.47 28.92 -4.97
N VAL A 86 -10.34 28.65 -5.95
CA VAL A 86 -10.57 27.31 -6.49
C VAL A 86 -9.28 26.71 -7.07
N ASN A 87 -8.55 27.48 -7.89
CA ASN A 87 -7.31 27.01 -8.49
C ASN A 87 -6.23 26.73 -7.44
N LEU A 88 -6.11 27.59 -6.42
CA LEU A 88 -5.21 27.35 -5.29
C LEU A 88 -5.59 26.09 -4.51
N GLY A 89 -6.88 25.88 -4.26
CA GLY A 89 -7.39 24.65 -3.63
C GLY A 89 -7.03 23.40 -4.44
N LEU A 90 -7.25 23.42 -5.76
CA LEU A 90 -6.89 22.32 -6.66
C LEU A 90 -5.38 22.03 -6.67
N LEU A 91 -4.54 23.07 -6.69
CA LEU A 91 -3.08 22.90 -6.62
C LEU A 91 -2.64 22.28 -5.30
N ALA A 92 -3.24 22.69 -4.17
CA ALA A 92 -2.95 22.11 -2.86
C ALA A 92 -3.36 20.61 -2.79
N ILE A 93 -4.55 20.27 -3.33
CA ILE A 93 -5.01 18.88 -3.46
C ILE A 93 -4.05 18.07 -4.33
N PHE A 94 -3.66 18.61 -5.49
CA PHE A 94 -2.74 17.94 -6.41
C PHE A 94 -1.39 17.67 -5.76
N TYR A 95 -0.82 18.65 -5.07
CA TYR A 95 0.46 18.48 -4.37
C TYR A 95 0.38 17.48 -3.21
N GLY A 96 -0.72 17.51 -2.43
CA GLY A 96 -0.96 16.56 -1.35
C GLY A 96 -1.12 15.12 -1.83
N THR A 97 -1.75 14.93 -3.00
CA THR A 97 -2.03 13.60 -3.59
C THR A 97 -0.88 13.03 -4.42
N PHE A 98 -0.12 13.85 -5.15
CA PHE A 98 0.93 13.39 -6.08
C PHE A 98 2.01 12.53 -5.41
N LYS A 99 2.30 12.75 -4.12
CA LYS A 99 3.23 11.91 -3.33
C LYS A 99 2.52 11.17 -2.20
N PHE A 100 1.22 10.94 -2.27
CA PHE A 100 0.52 10.27 -1.19
C PHE A 100 1.11 8.86 -0.95
N PRO A 101 1.45 8.47 0.29
CA PRO A 101 2.03 7.16 0.58
C PRO A 101 1.14 6.01 0.12
N GLY A 102 -0.19 6.19 0.14
CA GLY A 102 -1.12 5.20 -0.42
C GLY A 102 -0.88 4.94 -1.91
N VAL A 103 -0.55 5.96 -2.71
CA VAL A 103 -0.20 5.79 -4.15
C VAL A 103 1.14 5.08 -4.33
N LEU A 104 2.11 5.32 -3.44
CA LEU A 104 3.38 4.57 -3.43
C LEU A 104 3.17 3.11 -3.01
N GLU A 105 2.23 2.86 -2.10
CA GLU A 105 1.82 1.50 -1.73
C GLU A 105 0.99 0.80 -2.81
N PHE A 106 0.29 1.51 -3.70
CA PHE A 106 -0.47 0.88 -4.80
C PHE A 106 0.42 0.09 -5.77
N ASN A 107 1.69 0.47 -5.92
CA ASN A 107 2.63 -0.22 -6.82
C ASN A 107 3.56 -1.21 -6.11
N TRP A 108 3.15 -1.71 -4.94
CA TRP A 108 3.95 -2.64 -4.13
C TRP A 108 4.32 -3.93 -4.87
N LYS A 109 3.49 -4.39 -5.82
CA LYS A 109 3.76 -5.61 -6.60
C LYS A 109 5.04 -5.47 -7.44
N ASN A 110 5.29 -4.28 -8.01
CA ASN A 110 6.49 -4.00 -8.81
C ASN A 110 7.78 -3.96 -7.99
N ASN A 111 7.64 -3.91 -6.66
CA ASN A 111 8.73 -3.88 -5.70
C ASN A 111 9.18 -5.30 -5.30
N LEU A 112 8.46 -6.36 -5.70
CA LEU A 112 8.80 -7.74 -5.40
C LEU A 112 9.87 -8.26 -6.36
N LEU A 113 10.96 -8.81 -5.82
CA LEU A 113 12.04 -9.38 -6.64
C LEU A 113 12.00 -10.91 -6.60
N LYS A 114 12.13 -11.50 -5.41
CA LYS A 114 12.20 -12.95 -5.24
C LYS A 114 11.74 -13.37 -3.85
N LEU A 115 11.00 -14.47 -3.78
CA LEU A 115 10.56 -15.11 -2.54
C LEU A 115 11.25 -16.47 -2.39
N TYR A 116 11.67 -16.78 -1.17
CA TYR A 116 12.16 -18.10 -0.78
C TYR A 116 11.46 -18.58 0.48
N VAL A 117 11.23 -19.88 0.55
CA VAL A 117 10.88 -20.59 1.78
C VAL A 117 11.96 -21.62 2.04
N ILE A 118 12.61 -21.50 3.19
CA ILE A 118 13.81 -22.26 3.53
C ILE A 118 13.55 -23.04 4.81
N ASP A 119 13.91 -24.32 4.82
CA ASP A 119 14.06 -25.07 6.06
C ASP A 119 15.43 -24.74 6.68
N THR A 120 15.43 -24.11 7.86
CA THR A 120 16.64 -23.69 8.57
C THR A 120 17.41 -24.85 9.18
N ARG A 121 16.78 -26.02 9.41
CA ARG A 121 17.46 -27.19 9.99
C ARG A 121 18.45 -27.81 9.02
N ASN A 122 18.03 -27.89 7.76
CA ASN A 122 18.79 -28.55 6.71
C ASN A 122 19.35 -27.58 5.67
N LEU A 123 19.13 -26.26 5.86
CA LEU A 123 19.50 -25.18 4.93
C LEU A 123 18.94 -25.39 3.52
N TYR A 124 17.80 -26.07 3.43
CA TYR A 124 17.21 -26.50 2.18
C TYR A 124 16.14 -25.53 1.70
N GLU A 125 16.25 -25.12 0.44
CA GLU A 125 15.19 -24.38 -0.23
C GLU A 125 14.01 -25.31 -0.52
N LEU A 126 12.88 -25.06 0.13
CA LEU A 126 11.63 -25.78 -0.08
C LEU A 126 10.87 -25.23 -1.28
N TYR A 127 10.90 -23.90 -1.42
CA TYR A 127 10.20 -23.19 -2.47
C TYR A 127 10.94 -21.91 -2.84
N SER A 128 10.91 -21.55 -4.12
CA SER A 128 11.26 -20.22 -4.57
C SER A 128 10.39 -19.74 -5.70
N TYR A 129 10.17 -18.44 -5.71
CA TYR A 129 9.41 -17.76 -6.75
C TYR A 129 10.11 -16.49 -7.19
N ASP A 130 10.28 -16.34 -8.50
CA ASP A 130 10.96 -15.21 -9.11
C ASP A 130 9.94 -14.29 -9.79
N PHE A 131 9.62 -13.18 -9.14
CA PHE A 131 8.67 -12.19 -9.64
C PHE A 131 9.21 -11.46 -10.89
N ASN A 132 10.53 -11.40 -11.08
CA ASN A 132 11.13 -10.77 -12.25
C ASN A 132 10.88 -11.54 -13.54
N LYS A 133 10.68 -12.87 -13.48
CA LYS A 133 10.35 -13.66 -14.68
C LYS A 133 9.03 -13.22 -15.31
N ILE A 134 8.05 -12.85 -14.49
CA ILE A 134 6.75 -12.35 -14.97
C ILE A 134 6.91 -10.96 -15.58
N ARG A 135 7.74 -10.09 -14.98
CA ARG A 135 7.99 -8.74 -15.51
C ARG A 135 8.71 -8.73 -16.86
N ASN A 136 9.58 -9.71 -17.10
CA ASN A 136 10.25 -9.87 -18.39
C ASN A 136 9.30 -10.36 -19.50
N LEU A 137 8.21 -11.05 -19.15
CA LEU A 137 7.18 -11.46 -20.11
C LEU A 137 6.26 -10.29 -20.50
N THR A 138 6.10 -9.28 -19.64
CA THR A 138 5.28 -8.08 -19.88
C THR A 138 6.05 -6.90 -20.49
N GLY A 139 7.31 -7.09 -20.91
CA GLY A 139 8.00 -6.16 -21.81
C GLY A 139 8.76 -4.99 -21.17
N ASP A 140 9.02 -5.01 -19.86
CA ASP A 140 9.74 -3.91 -19.19
C ASP A 140 11.27 -4.15 -19.16
N TYR A 141 11.94 -3.74 -20.24
CA TYR A 141 13.30 -4.16 -20.62
C TYR A 141 14.48 -3.39 -19.99
N ASN A 142 14.29 -2.62 -18.92
CA ASN A 142 15.33 -1.69 -18.44
C ASN A 142 15.69 -1.79 -16.95
N ASN A 143 16.09 -2.96 -16.44
CA ASN A 143 16.80 -3.00 -15.16
C ASN A 143 17.99 -3.96 -15.16
N LYS A 144 19.17 -3.39 -14.94
CA LYS A 144 20.44 -4.12 -14.72
C LYS A 144 20.22 -5.18 -13.64
N LYS A 145 20.38 -6.45 -14.03
CA LYS A 145 20.22 -7.64 -13.18
C LYS A 145 21.25 -7.66 -12.05
N ASN A 146 20.94 -7.04 -10.92
CA ASN A 146 21.52 -7.46 -9.65
C ASN A 146 20.91 -8.82 -9.33
N LYS A 147 21.67 -9.91 -9.54
CA LYS A 147 21.23 -11.24 -9.11
C LYS A 147 21.10 -11.20 -7.58
N PRO A 148 19.90 -11.40 -7.01
CA PRO A 148 19.76 -11.45 -5.56
C PRO A 148 20.63 -12.57 -4.99
N ILE A 149 21.17 -12.32 -3.80
CA ILE A 149 22.02 -13.27 -3.05
C ILE A 149 21.30 -14.61 -2.91
N ASN A 150 22.06 -15.70 -2.97
CA ASN A 150 21.51 -17.05 -2.88
C ASN A 150 20.86 -17.30 -1.50
N SER A 151 19.80 -18.11 -1.46
CA SER A 151 18.99 -18.39 -0.26
C SER A 151 19.83 -18.84 0.94
N ILE A 152 20.82 -19.71 0.71
CA ILE A 152 21.77 -20.21 1.71
C ILE A 152 22.59 -19.07 2.36
N GLY A 153 23.00 -18.07 1.58
CA GLY A 153 23.75 -16.92 2.08
C GLY A 153 22.93 -16.04 3.02
N VAL A 154 21.62 -15.95 2.80
CA VAL A 154 20.71 -15.19 3.68
C VAL A 154 20.55 -15.86 5.04
N VAL A 155 20.46 -17.20 5.06
CA VAL A 155 20.39 -17.96 6.32
C VAL A 155 21.66 -17.77 7.13
N GLY A 156 22.83 -17.91 6.51
CA GLY A 156 24.11 -17.68 7.20
C GLY A 156 24.24 -16.26 7.77
N ILE A 157 23.77 -15.24 7.04
CA ILE A 157 23.74 -13.85 7.57
C ILE A 157 22.79 -13.74 8.76
N SER A 158 21.59 -14.33 8.67
CA SER A 158 20.63 -14.36 9.78
C SER A 158 21.22 -15.01 11.02
N ASP A 159 21.87 -16.17 10.88
CA ASP A 159 22.43 -16.93 12.00
C ASP A 159 23.56 -16.16 12.68
N VAL A 160 24.42 -15.49 11.89
CA VAL A 160 25.47 -14.60 12.43
C VAL A 160 24.84 -13.47 13.26
N PHE A 161 23.76 -12.85 12.78
CA PHE A 161 23.11 -11.79 13.55
C PHE A 161 22.37 -12.31 14.79
N ASP A 162 21.74 -13.49 14.72
CA ASP A 162 21.08 -14.11 15.86
C ASP A 162 22.10 -14.46 16.97
N GLU A 163 23.29 -14.94 16.59
CA GLU A 163 24.41 -15.20 17.51
C GLU A 163 24.95 -13.91 18.15
N ILE A 164 25.12 -12.84 17.35
CA ILE A 164 25.60 -11.53 17.84
C ILE A 164 24.59 -10.90 18.81
N THR A 165 23.30 -10.98 18.51
CA THR A 165 22.25 -10.32 19.30
C THR A 165 21.84 -11.11 20.54
N LYS A 166 22.23 -12.40 20.65
CA LYS A 166 21.91 -13.31 21.76
C LYS A 166 20.42 -13.35 22.12
N THR A 167 19.53 -12.93 21.23
CA THR A 167 18.09 -12.83 21.49
C THR A 167 17.27 -13.41 20.37
N TYR A 168 16.90 -14.69 20.52
CA TYR A 168 15.91 -15.37 19.67
C TYR A 168 14.53 -14.72 19.67
N GLN A 169 14.24 -13.79 20.60
CA GLN A 169 13.01 -13.00 20.64
C GLN A 169 13.03 -11.76 19.73
N ASN A 170 14.23 -11.26 19.38
CA ASN A 170 14.44 -10.08 18.54
C ASN A 170 15.25 -10.42 17.28
N ARG A 171 14.92 -11.55 16.64
CA ARG A 171 15.57 -11.96 15.38
C ARG A 171 15.46 -10.88 14.30
N VAL A 172 16.45 -10.84 13.43
CA VAL A 172 16.53 -9.85 12.36
C VAL A 172 15.38 -9.99 11.39
N LYS A 173 14.52 -8.96 11.29
CA LYS A 173 13.38 -8.98 10.35
C LYS A 173 13.67 -8.29 9.02
N VAL A 174 14.69 -7.46 8.98
CA VAL A 174 15.01 -6.62 7.81
C VAL A 174 16.52 -6.49 7.69
N ILE A 175 17.06 -6.89 6.54
CA ILE A 175 18.45 -6.67 6.16
C ILE A 175 18.46 -5.73 4.96
N LYS A 176 19.19 -4.62 5.03
CA LYS A 176 19.40 -3.72 3.88
C LYS A 176 20.71 -4.07 3.20
N TYR A 177 20.69 -4.30 1.89
CA TYR A 177 21.88 -4.61 1.10
C TYR A 177 21.88 -3.81 -0.20
N GLY A 178 22.74 -2.79 -0.27
CA GLY A 178 22.83 -1.90 -1.43
C GLY A 178 21.47 -1.28 -1.78
N ASN A 179 20.96 -1.63 -2.97
CA ASN A 179 19.73 -1.08 -3.53
C ASN A 179 18.48 -1.93 -3.27
N PHE A 180 18.59 -3.01 -2.49
CA PHE A 180 17.45 -3.86 -2.14
C PHE A 180 17.41 -4.14 -0.64
N THR A 181 16.23 -4.53 -0.18
CA THR A 181 15.94 -4.92 1.19
C THR A 181 15.52 -6.39 1.20
N ILE A 182 16.02 -7.14 2.17
CA ILE A 182 15.64 -8.52 2.44
C ILE A 182 14.75 -8.51 3.68
N LEU A 183 13.50 -8.93 3.51
CA LEU A 183 12.53 -9.09 4.58
C LEU A 183 12.55 -10.55 5.04
N LEU A 184 12.66 -10.75 6.35
CA LEU A 184 12.73 -12.05 6.99
C LEU A 184 11.55 -12.22 7.94
N GLU A 185 10.87 -13.35 7.82
CA GLU A 185 9.79 -13.72 8.72
C GLU A 185 9.98 -15.19 9.15
N TYR A 186 10.12 -15.39 10.46
CA TYR A 186 10.33 -16.70 11.07
C TYR A 186 9.00 -17.33 11.48
N GLU A 187 8.99 -18.65 11.56
CA GLU A 187 7.95 -19.40 12.25
C GLU A 187 7.94 -19.05 13.76
N LYS A 188 6.75 -18.98 14.37
CA LYS A 188 6.57 -18.54 15.76
C LYS A 188 7.20 -19.46 16.80
N ASP A 189 7.50 -20.71 16.43
CA ASP A 189 8.03 -21.69 17.36
C ASP A 189 9.52 -21.44 17.63
N LEU A 190 9.99 -21.72 18.85
CA LEU A 190 11.35 -21.41 19.32
C LEU A 190 12.44 -22.12 18.50
N LYS A 191 12.09 -23.23 17.85
CA LYS A 191 12.92 -23.95 16.87
C LYS A 191 12.46 -23.68 15.43
N SER A 192 12.23 -22.40 15.09
CA SER A 192 11.68 -21.93 13.81
C SER A 192 12.21 -22.76 12.65
N GLN A 193 11.41 -23.71 12.16
CA GLN A 193 11.87 -24.68 11.16
C GLN A 193 11.94 -24.00 9.80
N PHE A 194 11.05 -23.04 9.59
CA PHE A 194 10.90 -22.37 8.31
C PHE A 194 11.24 -20.88 8.41
N LEU A 195 12.06 -20.43 7.47
CA LEU A 195 12.39 -19.04 7.22
C LEU A 195 11.78 -18.60 5.89
N PHE A 196 10.99 -17.53 5.94
CA PHE A 196 10.41 -16.90 4.77
C PHE A 196 11.23 -15.66 4.44
N VAL A 197 11.79 -15.62 3.23
CA VAL A 197 12.69 -14.55 2.77
C VAL A 197 12.09 -13.88 1.55
N LEU A 198 11.91 -12.56 1.62
CA LEU A 198 11.42 -11.77 0.50
C LEU A 198 12.40 -10.66 0.16
N PHE A 199 12.89 -10.67 -1.08
CA PHE A 199 13.71 -9.62 -1.66
C PHE A 199 12.80 -8.56 -2.28
N VAL A 200 13.04 -7.30 -1.91
CA VAL A 200 12.29 -6.14 -2.40
C VAL A 200 13.23 -4.98 -2.71
N ASP A 201 12.91 -4.10 -3.67
CA ASP A 201 13.73 -2.92 -3.94
C ASP A 201 13.67 -1.92 -2.77
N ASN A 202 12.46 -1.63 -2.29
CA ASN A 202 12.18 -0.67 -1.22
C ASN A 202 11.43 -1.32 -0.06
N ASN A 203 11.84 -1.03 1.17
CA ASN A 203 11.12 -1.50 2.36
C ASN A 203 9.76 -0.78 2.50
N MET A 204 8.66 -1.52 2.41
CA MET A 204 7.30 -1.03 2.65
C MET A 204 6.58 -1.89 3.69
N LYS A 205 5.69 -1.28 4.48
CA LYS A 205 4.92 -2.00 5.50
C LYS A 205 3.97 -3.03 4.89
N SER A 206 3.40 -2.73 3.72
CA SER A 206 2.57 -3.63 2.93
C SER A 206 3.30 -4.94 2.58
N LEU A 207 4.59 -4.88 2.25
CA LEU A 207 5.40 -6.05 1.90
C LEU A 207 5.65 -6.97 3.10
N GLN A 208 5.78 -6.40 4.31
CA GLN A 208 5.87 -7.19 5.53
C GLN A 208 4.54 -7.91 5.84
N LEU A 209 3.40 -7.25 5.59
CA LEU A 209 2.08 -7.88 5.72
C LEU A 209 1.89 -8.97 4.68
N PHE A 210 2.32 -8.74 3.45
CA PHE A 210 2.32 -9.74 2.38
C PHE A 210 3.14 -10.97 2.78
N LEU A 211 4.38 -10.80 3.25
CA LEU A 211 5.23 -11.90 3.69
C LEU A 211 4.58 -12.71 4.84
N LYS A 212 3.92 -12.04 5.79
CA LYS A 212 3.14 -12.72 6.84
C LYS A 212 1.96 -13.52 6.30
N LYS A 213 1.25 -12.99 5.29
CA LYS A 213 0.13 -13.68 4.63
C LYS A 213 0.63 -14.92 3.88
N VAL A 214 1.73 -14.79 3.13
CA VAL A 214 2.42 -15.91 2.46
C VAL A 214 2.80 -16.99 3.48
N LYS A 215 3.47 -16.63 4.58
CA LYS A 215 3.81 -17.56 5.66
C LYS A 215 2.59 -18.33 6.16
N THR A 216 1.51 -17.59 6.46
CA THR A 216 0.29 -18.18 7.04
C THR A 216 -0.35 -19.16 6.08
N GLN A 217 -0.43 -18.81 4.80
CA GLN A 217 -1.01 -19.70 3.78
C GLN A 217 -0.13 -20.90 3.51
N PHE A 218 1.19 -20.73 3.42
CA PHE A 218 2.13 -21.83 3.21
C PHE A 218 2.03 -22.87 4.34
N LEU A 219 2.07 -22.41 5.60
CA LEU A 219 1.96 -23.29 6.75
C LEU A 219 0.58 -23.95 6.85
N LYS A 220 -0.50 -23.26 6.44
CA LYS A 220 -1.83 -23.85 6.40
C LYS A 220 -1.94 -24.95 5.34
N SER A 221 -1.36 -24.73 4.17
CA SER A 221 -1.42 -25.68 3.04
C SER A 221 -0.50 -26.88 3.22
N TYR A 222 0.69 -26.67 3.78
CA TYR A 222 1.75 -27.68 3.80
C TYR A 222 2.24 -28.07 5.19
N GLY A 223 1.79 -27.41 6.26
CA GLY A 223 2.25 -27.68 7.64
C GLY A 223 2.11 -29.14 8.06
N GLY A 224 1.02 -29.80 7.65
CA GLY A 224 0.81 -31.23 7.91
C GLY A 224 1.74 -32.15 7.11
N LEU A 225 2.13 -31.75 5.90
CA LEU A 225 3.05 -32.52 5.04
C LEU A 225 4.50 -32.36 5.50
N LEU A 226 4.85 -31.19 6.01
CA LEU A 226 6.17 -30.86 6.54
C LEU A 226 6.54 -31.65 7.81
N ALA A 227 5.56 -32.29 8.46
CA ALA A 227 5.80 -33.20 9.58
C ALA A 227 6.46 -34.54 9.15
N ASN A 228 6.35 -34.94 7.88
CA ASN A 228 6.87 -36.20 7.34
C ASN A 228 7.95 -35.95 6.28
N PHE A 229 9.15 -35.60 6.76
CA PHE A 229 10.25 -35.05 5.96
C PHE A 229 10.76 -35.97 4.83
N ASP A 230 10.76 -37.29 5.04
CA ASP A 230 11.30 -38.26 4.07
C ASP A 230 10.52 -38.32 2.74
N ILE A 231 9.22 -38.02 2.79
CA ILE A 231 8.36 -37.99 1.59
C ILE A 231 8.52 -36.67 0.84
N VAL A 232 8.74 -35.57 1.59
CA VAL A 232 8.87 -34.21 1.05
C VAL A 232 10.12 -34.06 0.22
N ASP A 233 11.23 -34.72 0.59
CA ASP A 233 12.49 -34.59 -0.13
C ASP A 233 12.42 -35.13 -1.57
N LYS A 234 11.75 -36.28 -1.76
CA LYS A 234 11.65 -36.96 -3.06
C LYS A 234 10.70 -36.28 -4.05
N PHE A 235 9.68 -35.57 -3.56
CA PHE A 235 8.64 -34.94 -4.40
C PHE A 235 8.56 -33.41 -4.27
N ARG A 236 9.57 -32.80 -3.65
CA ARG A 236 9.62 -31.37 -3.29
C ARG A 236 9.10 -30.44 -4.38
N LYS A 237 9.67 -30.51 -5.59
CA LYS A 237 9.29 -29.63 -6.71
C LYS A 237 7.83 -29.80 -7.13
N SER A 238 7.28 -31.01 -7.05
CA SER A 238 5.90 -31.31 -7.44
C SER A 238 4.89 -30.94 -6.36
N ILE A 239 5.25 -31.14 -5.08
CA ILE A 239 4.38 -30.80 -3.93
C ILE A 239 4.22 -29.28 -3.82
N PHE A 240 5.33 -28.54 -3.92
CA PHE A 240 5.33 -27.10 -3.70
C PHE A 240 5.04 -26.27 -4.96
N SER A 241 5.05 -26.85 -6.17
CA SER A 241 4.62 -26.13 -7.38
C SER A 241 3.15 -25.71 -7.33
N GLY A 242 2.30 -26.46 -6.61
CA GLY A 242 0.91 -26.06 -6.36
C GLY A 242 0.78 -24.74 -5.58
N PHE A 243 1.83 -24.32 -4.89
CA PHE A 243 1.84 -23.05 -4.17
C PHE A 243 1.89 -21.84 -5.12
N ASP A 244 2.30 -22.01 -6.39
CA ASP A 244 2.26 -20.92 -7.37
C ASP A 244 0.85 -20.38 -7.56
N VAL A 245 -0.16 -21.27 -7.58
CA VAL A 245 -1.58 -20.90 -7.69
C VAL A 245 -2.03 -20.13 -6.44
N ILE A 246 -1.61 -20.59 -5.26
CA ILE A 246 -1.92 -19.92 -4.00
C ILE A 246 -1.26 -18.54 -3.94
N LEU A 247 -0.01 -18.43 -4.40
CA LEU A 247 0.73 -17.17 -4.44
C LEU A 247 0.08 -16.18 -5.40
N HIS A 248 -0.36 -16.63 -6.58
CA HIS A 248 -1.13 -15.81 -7.52
C HIS A 248 -2.42 -15.28 -6.88
N ASN A 249 -3.19 -16.11 -6.17
CA ASN A 249 -4.38 -15.68 -5.45
C ASN A 249 -4.09 -14.71 -4.28
N ILE A 250 -2.87 -14.72 -3.72
CA ILE A 250 -2.47 -13.74 -2.69
C ILE A 250 -2.07 -12.42 -3.34
N LEU A 251 -1.53 -12.47 -4.56
CA LEU A 251 -1.10 -11.31 -5.32
C LEU A 251 -2.29 -10.56 -5.92
N ASP A 252 -3.35 -11.23 -6.38
CA ASP A 252 -4.58 -10.60 -6.88
C ASP A 252 -5.34 -9.83 -5.80
#